data_AF-A0A2J6GY39-F1
#
_entry.id   AF-A0A2J6GY39-F1
#
_cell.length_a   1.000
_cell.length_b   1.000
_cell.length_c   1.000
_cell.angle_alpha   90.00
_cell.angle_beta   90.00
_cell.angle_gamma   90.00
#
_symmetry.space_group_name_H-M   'P 1'
#
loop_
_entity.id
_entity.type
_entity.pdbx_description
1 polymer ?
#
loop_
_entity_poly.entity_id
_entity_poly.type
_entity_poly.pdbx_seq_one_letter_code
_entity_poly.pdbx_strand_id
1 'polypeptide(L)'
;MSEVKLEIGMKNGKSIYISEVESGLHNDIVCPCCKTPLIANKGGKKAHHFSHQSKKECGGALESSLHLVAKEILEESKEFWIPHVDCGFSHKKKYGFFSKARKLKIESVKIEKKINLENSEKDIDQDFFVPDIIFEYKGRKLIVEIFVTHKTPEEKIVKIKKSNISAIEIDLSKFSRNIDINSLKHKLIYGIKNKKWLHNEKTDFYFNQIGVYYEKLNKNPINYVIVNNHESDSYKCPLGIYKYKGENSVLWKYCKNCEFYFGGKNEHFFYSTIKCIGPSLVSKIGHIGKSKKTLSEEWIIKVKERFEKDLKNNICPKCGRGKLYKSKEIDGKKLRCTNFRNCHFSYKL
;
A
#
# COMPACT_ATOMS: atom_id res chain seq x y z
N MET A 1 -16.35 -34.26 12.03
CA MET A 1 -15.98 -32.90 11.59
C MET A 1 -16.04 -31.98 12.81
N SER A 2 -15.02 -31.16 13.04
CA SER A 2 -14.90 -30.35 14.25
C SER A 2 -15.95 -29.23 14.28
N GLU A 3 -16.83 -29.23 15.27
CA GLU A 3 -17.71 -28.10 15.58
C GLU A 3 -16.90 -26.80 15.65
N VAL A 4 -17.42 -25.75 15.01
CA VAL A 4 -16.88 -24.39 15.08
C VAL A 4 -16.99 -23.93 16.53
N LYS A 5 -15.84 -23.80 17.20
CA LYS A 5 -15.77 -23.27 18.57
C LYS A 5 -15.83 -21.75 18.50
N LEU A 6 -16.91 -21.19 19.04
CA LEU A 6 -17.13 -19.75 19.12
C LEU A 6 -16.68 -19.28 20.51
N GLU A 7 -15.96 -18.17 20.63
CA GLU A 7 -15.68 -17.57 21.96
C GLU A 7 -16.60 -16.39 22.26
N ILE A 8 -17.47 -16.04 21.31
CA ILE A 8 -18.28 -14.83 21.32
C ILE A 8 -19.73 -15.18 20.95
N GLY A 9 -20.66 -14.74 21.79
CA GLY A 9 -22.10 -14.70 21.52
C GLY A 9 -22.60 -13.27 21.46
N MET A 10 -23.89 -13.09 21.20
CA MET A 10 -24.59 -11.81 21.30
C MET A 10 -25.65 -11.88 22.38
N LYS A 11 -25.68 -10.88 23.27
CA LYS A 11 -26.75 -10.68 24.26
C LYS A 11 -27.27 -9.26 24.13
N ASN A 12 -28.58 -9.11 23.91
CA ASN A 12 -29.24 -7.80 23.74
C ASN A 12 -28.56 -6.87 22.70
N GLY A 13 -28.08 -7.44 21.60
CA GLY A 13 -27.44 -6.67 20.53
C GLY A 13 -25.96 -6.32 20.76
N LYS A 14 -25.37 -6.70 21.90
CA LYS A 14 -23.95 -6.51 22.20
C LYS A 14 -23.20 -7.84 22.20
N SER A 15 -21.94 -7.85 21.80
CA SER A 15 -21.09 -9.03 21.92
C SER A 15 -20.81 -9.35 23.40
N ILE A 16 -20.86 -10.63 23.73
CA ILE A 16 -20.52 -11.16 25.06
C ILE A 16 -19.52 -12.31 24.90
N TYR A 17 -18.49 -12.32 25.72
CA TYR A 17 -17.43 -13.32 25.62
C TYR A 17 -17.72 -14.51 26.51
N ILE A 18 -17.26 -15.69 26.09
CA ILE A 18 -17.40 -16.91 26.87
C ILE A 18 -16.76 -16.76 28.25
N SER A 19 -15.69 -15.98 28.39
CA SER A 19 -15.05 -15.69 29.68
C SER A 19 -16.00 -15.03 30.68
N GLU A 20 -16.95 -14.21 30.20
CA GLU A 20 -17.82 -13.35 31.01
C GLU A 20 -19.13 -14.03 31.46
N VAL A 21 -19.42 -15.23 30.96
CA VAL A 21 -20.70 -15.93 31.21
C VAL A 21 -20.51 -17.23 31.95
N GLU A 22 -21.44 -17.59 32.82
CA GLU A 22 -21.40 -18.89 33.49
C GLU A 22 -21.57 -20.06 32.51
N SER A 23 -21.12 -21.25 32.90
CA SER A 23 -21.29 -22.45 32.07
C SER A 23 -22.77 -22.83 31.96
N GLY A 24 -23.22 -23.28 30.80
CA GLY A 24 -24.61 -23.76 30.60
C GLY A 24 -25.31 -23.13 29.40
N LEU A 25 -26.59 -23.49 29.22
CA LEU A 25 -27.44 -22.92 28.17
C LEU A 25 -27.92 -21.52 28.58
N HIS A 26 -27.74 -20.55 27.69
CA HIS A 26 -28.24 -19.19 27.87
C HIS A 26 -29.19 -18.85 26.73
N ASN A 27 -30.49 -18.76 27.01
CA ASN A 27 -31.51 -18.49 25.99
C ASN A 27 -31.41 -17.09 25.39
N ASP A 28 -30.81 -16.16 26.13
CA ASP A 28 -30.59 -14.76 25.77
C ASP A 28 -29.24 -14.50 25.07
N ILE A 29 -28.38 -15.52 24.97
CA ILE A 29 -27.12 -15.46 24.24
C ILE A 29 -27.26 -16.21 22.93
N VAL A 30 -27.17 -15.49 21.82
CA VAL A 30 -27.39 -16.03 20.48
C VAL A 30 -26.14 -15.96 19.61
N CYS A 31 -26.07 -16.83 18.59
CA CYS A 31 -25.03 -16.77 17.58
C CYS A 31 -25.15 -15.47 16.77
N PRO A 32 -24.05 -14.72 16.56
CA PRO A 32 -24.10 -13.49 15.76
C PRO A 32 -24.57 -13.71 14.31
N CYS A 33 -24.31 -14.89 13.74
CA CYS A 33 -24.65 -15.25 12.37
C CYS A 33 -26.06 -15.84 12.24
N CYS A 34 -26.35 -16.99 12.86
CA CYS A 34 -27.63 -17.70 12.67
C CYS A 34 -28.70 -17.39 13.72
N LYS A 35 -28.40 -16.52 14.71
CA LYS A 35 -29.31 -16.12 15.80
C LYS A 35 -29.85 -17.25 16.68
N THR A 36 -29.32 -18.46 16.55
CA THR A 36 -29.68 -19.60 17.43
C THR A 36 -29.04 -19.42 18.81
N PRO A 37 -29.72 -19.80 19.92
CA PRO A 37 -29.15 -19.78 21.25
C PRO A 37 -27.85 -20.59 21.37
N LEU A 38 -26.97 -20.12 22.25
CA LEU A 38 -25.64 -20.68 22.48
C LEU A 38 -25.55 -21.34 23.87
N ILE A 39 -24.75 -22.40 23.95
CA ILE A 39 -24.39 -23.09 25.18
C ILE A 39 -22.95 -22.74 25.52
N ALA A 40 -22.73 -22.15 26.68
CA ALA A 40 -21.41 -21.85 27.22
C ALA A 40 -20.76 -23.13 27.78
N ASN A 41 -19.76 -23.66 27.07
CA ASN A 41 -18.98 -24.82 27.49
C ASN A 41 -17.69 -24.35 28.17
N LYS A 42 -17.64 -24.46 29.50
CA LYS A 42 -16.43 -24.20 30.30
C LYS A 42 -15.94 -25.50 30.93
N GLY A 43 -14.62 -25.68 31.04
CA GLY A 43 -14.05 -26.87 31.65
C GLY A 43 -12.53 -26.85 31.69
N GLY A 44 -11.94 -27.62 32.60
CA GLY A 44 -10.48 -27.60 32.84
C GLY A 44 -9.61 -28.24 31.76
N LYS A 45 -10.19 -29.02 30.83
CA LYS A 45 -9.44 -29.78 29.79
C LYS A 45 -9.57 -29.20 28.37
N LYS A 46 -10.60 -28.41 28.08
CA LYS A 46 -10.87 -27.85 26.75
C LYS A 46 -11.00 -26.33 26.87
N ALA A 47 -10.51 -25.60 25.87
CA ALA A 47 -10.72 -24.15 25.79
C ALA A 47 -12.22 -23.81 25.89
N HIS A 48 -12.53 -22.76 26.65
CA HIS A 48 -13.89 -22.28 26.83
C HIS A 48 -14.48 -21.86 25.48
N HIS A 49 -15.69 -22.32 25.15
CA HIS A 49 -16.35 -21.95 23.90
C HIS A 49 -17.87 -22.05 24.00
N PHE A 50 -18.56 -21.28 23.18
CA PHE A 50 -19.94 -21.45 22.83
C PHE A 50 -20.12 -22.55 21.77
N SER A 51 -21.15 -23.37 21.96
CA SER A 51 -21.71 -24.26 20.94
C SER A 51 -23.15 -23.87 20.63
N HIS A 52 -23.65 -24.22 19.44
CA HIS A 52 -25.05 -23.98 19.11
C HIS A 52 -25.94 -24.95 19.88
N GLN A 53 -27.08 -24.48 20.39
CA GLN A 53 -28.07 -25.36 21.00
C GLN A 53 -28.64 -26.36 19.99
N SER A 54 -28.80 -25.93 18.72
CA SER A 54 -29.21 -26.82 17.63
C SER A 54 -27.98 -27.31 16.84
N LYS A 55 -28.02 -28.56 16.37
CA LYS A 55 -26.94 -29.17 15.55
C LYS A 55 -26.85 -28.63 14.12
N LYS A 56 -27.47 -27.49 13.80
CA LYS A 56 -27.34 -26.89 12.46
C LYS A 56 -25.91 -26.38 12.27
N GLU A 57 -25.27 -26.80 11.18
CA GLU A 57 -23.96 -26.27 10.79
C GLU A 57 -24.08 -24.79 10.46
N CYS A 58 -23.29 -23.96 11.15
CA CYS A 58 -23.22 -22.53 10.89
C CYS A 58 -21.84 -22.17 10.33
N GLY A 59 -21.68 -22.32 9.01
CA GLY A 59 -20.41 -22.08 8.32
C GLY A 59 -19.90 -20.63 8.43
N GLY A 60 -20.81 -19.66 8.55
CA GLY A 60 -20.50 -18.23 8.65
C GLY A 60 -20.40 -17.68 10.09
N ALA A 61 -20.61 -18.50 11.13
CA ALA A 61 -20.69 -18.04 12.52
C ALA A 61 -19.48 -17.20 12.96
N LEU A 62 -18.30 -17.69 12.59
CA LEU A 62 -17.03 -17.11 12.97
C LEU A 62 -16.70 -15.83 12.18
N GLU A 63 -17.00 -15.83 10.88
CA GLU A 63 -16.76 -14.66 10.04
C GLU A 63 -17.60 -13.49 10.54
N SER A 64 -18.90 -13.72 10.72
CA SER A 64 -19.81 -12.72 11.25
C SER A 64 -19.39 -12.29 12.67
N SER A 65 -18.93 -13.20 13.54
CA SER A 65 -18.55 -12.82 14.91
C SER A 65 -17.29 -11.95 14.96
N LEU A 66 -16.21 -12.32 14.26
CA LEU A 66 -14.97 -11.53 14.28
C LEU A 66 -15.17 -10.16 13.62
N HIS A 67 -15.97 -10.10 12.56
CA HIS A 67 -16.33 -8.85 11.88
C HIS A 67 -17.13 -7.92 12.79
N LEU A 68 -18.17 -8.45 13.47
CA LEU A 68 -19.00 -7.69 14.40
C LEU A 68 -18.20 -7.18 15.60
N VAL A 69 -17.37 -8.03 16.19
CA VAL A 69 -16.52 -7.66 17.33
C VAL A 69 -15.51 -6.59 16.94
N ALA A 70 -14.91 -6.71 15.75
CA ALA A 70 -14.02 -5.68 15.25
C ALA A 70 -14.75 -4.35 15.05
N LYS A 71 -16.02 -4.36 14.59
CA LYS A 71 -16.86 -3.15 14.50
C LYS A 71 -17.10 -2.53 15.87
N GLU A 72 -17.53 -3.31 16.86
CA GLU A 72 -17.80 -2.80 18.22
C GLU A 72 -16.55 -2.17 18.85
N ILE A 73 -15.39 -2.85 18.75
CA ILE A 73 -14.12 -2.32 19.27
C ILE A 73 -13.76 -0.99 18.61
N LEU A 74 -13.97 -0.89 17.29
CA LEU A 74 -13.64 0.31 16.52
C LEU A 74 -14.67 1.43 16.75
N GLU A 75 -15.93 1.09 17.00
CA GLU A 75 -16.99 2.03 17.39
C GLU A 75 -16.65 2.76 18.69
N GLU A 76 -16.11 2.03 19.67
CA GLU A 76 -15.69 2.60 20.96
C GLU A 76 -14.31 3.27 20.91
N SER A 77 -13.60 3.19 19.79
CA SER A 77 -12.23 3.67 19.69
C SER A 77 -12.15 5.20 19.59
N LYS A 78 -11.31 5.82 20.43
CA LYS A 78 -11.02 7.26 20.39
C LYS A 78 -9.77 7.60 19.58
N GLU A 79 -9.05 6.56 19.14
CA GLU A 79 -7.84 6.71 18.36
C GLU A 79 -7.63 5.53 17.41
N PHE A 80 -6.89 5.79 16.34
CA PHE A 80 -6.65 4.79 15.30
C PHE A 80 -5.33 5.06 14.58
N TRP A 81 -4.48 4.05 14.46
CA TRP A 81 -3.24 4.16 13.69
C TRP A 81 -3.47 3.85 12.23
N ILE A 82 -3.04 4.78 11.37
CA ILE A 82 -3.05 4.60 9.92
C ILE A 82 -1.64 4.26 9.42
N PRO A 83 -1.53 3.42 8.36
CA PRO A 83 -0.25 3.12 7.74
C PRO A 83 0.39 4.36 7.12
N HIS A 84 1.67 4.25 6.79
CA HIS A 84 2.31 5.22 5.92
C HIS A 84 1.55 5.27 4.58
N VAL A 85 1.57 6.44 3.94
CA VAL A 85 1.03 6.60 2.60
C VAL A 85 2.24 6.62 1.68
N ASP A 86 2.33 5.67 0.75
CA ASP A 86 3.42 5.58 -0.22
C ASP A 86 2.99 5.97 -1.64
N CYS A 87 3.95 6.42 -2.45
CA CYS A 87 3.71 7.02 -3.75
C CYS A 87 3.84 6.07 -4.94
N GLY A 88 4.16 4.80 -4.74
CA GLY A 88 4.21 3.80 -5.82
C GLY A 88 5.21 4.10 -6.97
N PHE A 89 5.97 5.20 -6.94
CA PHE A 89 6.87 5.64 -8.03
C PHE A 89 8.05 4.71 -8.29
N SER A 90 8.35 3.76 -7.41
CA SER A 90 9.44 2.82 -7.64
C SER A 90 9.14 1.50 -6.95
N HIS A 91 9.51 0.39 -7.58
CA HIS A 91 9.49 -0.92 -6.93
C HIS A 91 10.32 -0.92 -5.62
N LYS A 92 11.33 -0.04 -5.53
CA LYS A 92 12.01 0.27 -4.28
C LYS A 92 11.23 1.38 -3.57
N LYS A 93 10.38 1.01 -2.60
CA LYS A 93 9.58 1.88 -1.71
C LYS A 93 10.39 2.92 -0.87
N LYS A 94 11.62 3.25 -1.28
CA LYS A 94 12.62 3.99 -0.50
C LYS A 94 12.50 5.51 -0.63
N TYR A 95 11.78 6.03 -1.63
CA TYR A 95 11.74 7.47 -1.95
C TYR A 95 10.36 8.11 -1.77
N GLY A 96 9.42 7.40 -1.14
CA GLY A 96 8.03 7.55 -1.52
C GLY A 96 6.97 7.75 -0.44
N PHE A 97 7.28 8.13 0.80
CA PHE A 97 6.21 8.36 1.76
C PHE A 97 5.60 9.75 1.62
N PHE A 98 4.32 9.84 1.21
CA PHE A 98 3.47 11.03 1.32
C PHE A 98 3.23 11.43 2.78
N SER A 99 3.14 10.43 3.65
CA SER A 99 3.14 10.63 5.09
C SER A 99 3.62 9.39 5.82
N LYS A 100 4.29 9.59 6.95
CA LYS A 100 4.61 8.51 7.89
C LYS A 100 3.32 7.92 8.50
N ALA A 101 3.41 6.69 8.98
CA ALA A 101 2.36 6.11 9.82
C ALA A 101 2.13 7.01 11.03
N ARG A 102 0.88 7.21 11.42
CA ARG A 102 0.53 8.15 12.49
C ARG A 102 -0.77 7.76 13.16
N LYS A 103 -0.94 8.24 14.39
CA LYS A 103 -2.18 8.15 15.15
C LYS A 103 -3.17 9.22 14.69
N LEU A 104 -4.43 8.84 14.53
CA LEU A 104 -5.57 9.72 14.42
C LEU A 104 -6.28 9.79 15.77
N LYS A 105 -6.73 10.99 16.15
CA LYS A 105 -7.70 11.16 17.23
C LYS A 105 -9.07 11.14 16.57
N ILE A 106 -9.91 10.18 16.96
CA ILE A 106 -11.24 9.99 16.39
C ILE A 106 -12.21 10.87 17.19
N GLU A 107 -13.01 11.66 16.47
CA GLU A 107 -14.00 12.58 17.03
C GLU A 107 -15.38 11.92 17.07
N SER A 108 -15.74 11.18 16.03
CA SER A 108 -16.96 10.39 15.97
C SER A 108 -16.75 9.12 15.14
N VAL A 109 -17.59 8.11 15.41
CA VAL A 109 -17.64 6.87 14.65
C VAL A 109 -19.06 6.65 14.15
N LYS A 110 -19.19 6.21 12.90
CA LYS A 110 -20.46 5.82 12.29
C LYS A 110 -20.33 4.42 11.70
N ILE A 111 -21.18 3.50 12.13
CA ILE A 111 -21.23 2.12 11.64
C ILE A 111 -22.27 1.99 10.54
N GLU A 112 -21.90 1.32 9.44
CA GLU A 112 -22.80 0.94 8.34
C GLU A 112 -23.68 2.08 7.80
N LYS A 113 -23.15 3.31 7.80
CA LYS A 113 -23.86 4.49 7.26
C LYS A 113 -23.60 4.65 5.78
N LYS A 114 -24.67 4.81 5.01
CA LYS A 114 -24.62 5.06 3.56
C LYS A 114 -23.78 6.31 3.26
N ILE A 115 -22.91 6.19 2.26
CA ILE A 115 -22.22 7.31 1.62
C ILE A 115 -22.78 7.44 0.21
N ASN A 116 -23.42 8.57 -0.06
CA ASN A 116 -23.88 8.94 -1.40
C ASN A 116 -22.70 9.53 -2.20
N LEU A 117 -22.63 9.22 -3.48
CA LEU A 117 -21.66 9.82 -4.39
C LEU A 117 -22.23 11.14 -4.90
N GLU A 118 -21.49 12.23 -4.71
CA GLU A 118 -21.88 13.53 -5.26
C GLU A 118 -21.56 13.55 -6.77
N ASN A 119 -22.51 14.02 -7.59
CA ASN A 119 -22.46 14.13 -9.07
C ASN A 119 -22.80 12.88 -9.90
N SER A 120 -23.60 11.95 -9.39
CA SER A 120 -24.34 11.08 -10.31
C SER A 120 -25.52 11.82 -10.90
N GLU A 121 -25.71 11.73 -12.20
CA GLU A 121 -26.96 12.11 -12.84
C GLU A 121 -28.10 11.38 -12.09
N LYS A 122 -29.18 12.10 -11.77
CA LYS A 122 -30.17 11.79 -10.73
C LYS A 122 -30.94 10.46 -10.89
N ASP A 123 -30.63 9.63 -11.88
CA ASP A 123 -31.49 8.53 -12.33
C ASP A 123 -30.84 7.13 -12.25
N ILE A 124 -29.73 6.95 -11.51
CA ILE A 124 -29.16 5.62 -11.27
C ILE A 124 -29.29 5.24 -9.79
N ASP A 125 -30.13 4.23 -9.52
CA ASP A 125 -30.52 3.69 -8.21
C ASP A 125 -29.37 3.02 -7.41
N GLN A 126 -28.10 3.29 -7.76
CA GLN A 126 -26.93 2.60 -7.22
C GLN A 126 -25.73 3.50 -6.87
N ASP A 127 -25.88 4.82 -6.78
CA ASP A 127 -24.77 5.72 -6.43
C ASP A 127 -24.58 5.95 -4.92
N PHE A 128 -24.62 4.84 -4.19
CA PHE A 128 -24.15 4.80 -2.81
C PHE A 128 -23.36 3.51 -2.56
N PHE A 129 -22.65 3.52 -1.44
CA PHE A 129 -22.10 2.32 -0.83
C PHE A 129 -22.18 2.42 0.69
N VAL A 130 -22.10 1.27 1.36
CA VAL A 130 -22.12 1.17 2.81
C VAL A 130 -20.76 0.65 3.27
N PRO A 131 -19.88 1.50 3.82
CA PRO A 131 -18.68 1.04 4.49
C PRO A 131 -19.01 0.38 5.83
N ASP A 132 -18.11 -0.48 6.32
CA ASP A 132 -18.25 -1.06 7.66
C ASP A 132 -18.24 0.04 8.73
N ILE A 133 -17.24 0.93 8.65
CA ILE A 133 -17.02 2.00 9.61
C ILE A 133 -16.61 3.29 8.89
N ILE A 134 -17.09 4.42 9.39
CA ILE A 134 -16.64 5.76 9.02
C ILE A 134 -16.12 6.44 10.28
N PHE A 135 -14.85 6.79 10.26
CA PHE A 135 -14.23 7.64 11.27
C PHE A 135 -14.27 9.09 10.84
N GLU A 136 -14.69 9.97 11.75
CA GLU A 136 -14.59 11.42 11.58
C GLU A 136 -13.44 11.95 12.46
N TYR A 137 -12.57 12.77 11.86
CA TYR A 137 -11.42 13.36 12.52
C TYR A 137 -11.03 14.68 11.84
N LYS A 138 -10.82 15.76 12.61
CA LYS A 138 -10.42 17.08 12.10
C LYS A 138 -11.28 17.56 10.92
N GLY A 139 -12.59 17.33 10.98
CA GLY A 139 -13.52 17.66 9.90
C GLY A 139 -13.40 16.80 8.62
N ARG A 140 -12.71 15.66 8.70
CA ARG A 140 -12.49 14.73 7.57
C ARG A 140 -13.07 13.35 7.89
N LYS A 141 -13.36 12.57 6.84
CA LYS A 141 -13.79 11.17 6.95
C LYS A 141 -12.66 10.21 6.59
N LEU A 142 -12.65 9.04 7.22
CA LEU A 142 -11.85 7.87 6.85
C LEU A 142 -12.76 6.65 6.86
N ILE A 143 -12.86 5.98 5.72
CA ILE A 143 -13.56 4.70 5.60
C ILE A 143 -12.66 3.58 6.11
N VAL A 144 -13.24 2.65 6.86
CA VAL A 144 -12.57 1.44 7.30
C VAL A 144 -13.44 0.24 6.92
N GLU A 145 -12.83 -0.70 6.20
CA GLU A 145 -13.39 -2.00 5.81
C GLU A 145 -12.67 -3.11 6.59
N ILE A 146 -13.39 -4.16 6.95
CA ILE A 146 -12.84 -5.31 7.67
C ILE A 146 -12.90 -6.54 6.76
N PHE A 147 -11.73 -7.10 6.45
CA PHE A 147 -11.59 -8.34 5.68
C PHE A 147 -11.36 -9.52 6.63
N VAL A 148 -12.30 -10.46 6.66
CA VAL A 148 -12.12 -11.76 7.36
C VAL A 148 -11.94 -12.90 6.36
N THR A 149 -12.92 -13.17 5.50
CA THR A 149 -12.86 -14.23 4.46
C THR A 149 -12.87 -13.67 3.05
N HIS A 150 -13.55 -12.54 2.87
CA HIS A 150 -13.65 -11.83 1.60
C HIS A 150 -13.11 -10.41 1.72
N LYS A 151 -12.27 -10.04 0.75
CA LYS A 151 -11.78 -8.67 0.59
C LYS A 151 -12.92 -7.76 0.12
N THR A 152 -12.72 -6.47 0.31
CA THR A 152 -13.59 -5.43 -0.24
C THR A 152 -13.71 -5.61 -1.76
N PRO A 153 -14.91 -5.83 -2.32
CA PRO A 153 -15.10 -6.04 -3.75
C PRO A 153 -14.63 -4.85 -4.60
N GLU A 154 -14.05 -5.11 -5.77
CA GLU A 154 -13.57 -4.09 -6.71
C GLU A 154 -14.61 -3.02 -7.05
N GLU A 155 -15.86 -3.41 -7.23
CA GLU A 155 -16.99 -2.50 -7.47
C GLU A 155 -17.17 -1.46 -6.34
N LYS A 156 -17.01 -1.87 -5.08
CA LYS A 156 -17.04 -0.99 -3.92
C LYS A 156 -15.79 -0.11 -3.86
N ILE A 157 -14.62 -0.66 -4.19
CA ILE A 157 -13.36 0.12 -4.28
C ILE A 157 -13.49 1.24 -5.33
N VAL A 158 -14.14 0.99 -6.47
CA VAL A 158 -14.41 2.01 -7.49
C VAL A 158 -15.28 3.13 -6.92
N LYS A 159 -16.36 2.81 -6.21
CA LYS A 159 -17.22 3.81 -5.54
C LYS A 159 -16.48 4.60 -4.47
N ILE A 160 -15.65 3.94 -3.65
CA ILE A 160 -14.79 4.59 -2.66
C ILE A 160 -13.88 5.62 -3.34
N LYS A 161 -13.20 5.25 -4.44
CA LYS A 161 -12.33 6.17 -5.19
C LYS A 161 -13.10 7.35 -5.77
N LYS A 162 -14.29 7.12 -6.32
CA LYS A 162 -15.17 8.19 -6.82
C LYS A 162 -15.56 9.18 -5.73
N SER A 163 -15.80 8.72 -4.50
CA SER A 163 -16.11 9.59 -3.36
C SER A 163 -14.93 10.46 -2.90
N ASN A 164 -13.70 10.13 -3.32
CA ASN A 164 -12.45 10.77 -2.87
C ASN A 164 -12.28 10.79 -1.32
N ILE A 165 -12.92 9.85 -0.62
CA ILE A 165 -12.75 9.66 0.83
C ILE A 165 -11.70 8.56 1.04
N SER A 166 -10.63 8.88 1.76
CA SER A 166 -9.59 7.89 2.11
C SER A 166 -10.20 6.65 2.76
N ALA A 167 -9.70 5.47 2.40
CA ALA A 167 -10.22 4.19 2.86
C ALA A 167 -9.10 3.19 3.19
N ILE A 168 -9.25 2.49 4.31
CA ILE A 168 -8.35 1.44 4.76
C ILE A 168 -9.12 0.12 4.87
N GLU A 169 -8.53 -0.97 4.40
CA GLU A 169 -8.95 -2.32 4.72
C GLU A 169 -8.06 -2.87 5.85
N ILE A 170 -8.70 -3.45 6.86
CA ILE A 170 -8.06 -4.20 7.94
C ILE A 170 -8.17 -5.68 7.62
N ASP A 171 -7.04 -6.33 7.39
CA ASP A 171 -6.95 -7.77 7.15
C ASP A 171 -6.91 -8.54 8.48
N LEU A 172 -8.00 -9.26 8.76
CA LEU A 172 -8.14 -10.19 9.87
C LEU A 172 -8.15 -11.66 9.41
N SER A 173 -7.93 -11.94 8.13
CA SER A 173 -8.03 -13.30 7.56
C SER A 173 -7.07 -14.31 8.17
N LYS A 174 -5.94 -13.83 8.71
CA LYS A 174 -4.92 -14.65 9.37
C LYS A 174 -5.03 -14.68 10.89
N PHE A 175 -6.05 -14.03 11.46
CA PHE A 175 -6.20 -13.98 12.90
C PHE A 175 -6.74 -15.31 13.41
N SER A 176 -6.17 -15.76 14.54
CA SER A 176 -6.68 -16.95 15.22
C SER A 176 -8.12 -16.72 15.66
N ARG A 177 -8.90 -17.79 15.60
CA ARG A 177 -10.29 -17.86 16.06
C ARG A 177 -10.42 -17.64 17.57
N ASN A 178 -9.34 -17.88 18.30
CA ASN A 178 -9.26 -17.80 19.76
C ASN A 178 -8.40 -16.60 20.21
N ILE A 179 -8.41 -15.51 19.44
CA ILE A 179 -7.62 -14.34 19.80
C ILE A 179 -8.26 -13.65 21.00
N ASP A 180 -7.45 -13.44 22.05
CA ASP A 180 -7.83 -12.62 23.18
C ASP A 180 -8.28 -11.22 22.74
N ILE A 181 -9.33 -10.71 23.40
CA ILE A 181 -9.98 -9.44 23.05
C ILE A 181 -9.04 -8.25 23.18
N ASN A 182 -8.21 -8.20 24.22
CA ASN A 182 -7.27 -7.11 24.41
C ASN A 182 -6.21 -7.11 23.31
N SER A 183 -5.78 -8.31 22.92
CA SER A 183 -4.86 -8.53 21.80
C SER A 183 -5.49 -8.13 20.47
N LEU A 184 -6.76 -8.47 20.23
CA LEU A 184 -7.50 -8.05 19.05
C LEU A 184 -7.65 -6.53 19.01
N LYS A 185 -8.11 -5.92 20.10
CA LYS A 185 -8.26 -4.47 20.26
C LYS A 185 -6.94 -3.73 20.00
N HIS A 186 -5.86 -4.20 20.60
CA HIS A 186 -4.55 -3.62 20.37
C HIS A 186 -4.13 -3.70 18.89
N LYS A 187 -4.34 -4.86 18.24
CA LYS A 187 -4.03 -5.02 16.81
C LYS A 187 -4.92 -4.18 15.90
N LEU A 188 -6.21 -4.05 16.21
CA LEU A 188 -7.16 -3.24 15.45
C LEU A 188 -6.84 -1.75 15.55
N ILE A 189 -6.46 -1.25 16.73
CA ILE A 189 -6.23 0.17 16.96
C ILE A 189 -4.81 0.58 16.58
N TYR A 190 -3.79 -0.19 16.98
CA TYR A 190 -2.38 0.18 16.87
C TYR A 190 -1.62 -0.57 15.76
N GLY A 191 -2.14 -1.72 15.33
CA GLY A 191 -1.47 -2.57 14.35
C GLY A 191 -1.43 -1.95 12.96
N ILE A 192 -0.25 -1.75 12.38
CA ILE A 192 -0.12 -1.17 11.03
C ILE A 192 0.02 -2.25 9.95
N LYS A 193 0.60 -3.41 10.30
CA LYS A 193 0.99 -4.45 9.34
C LYS A 193 -0.18 -5.09 8.60
N ASN A 194 -1.35 -5.13 9.24
CA ASN A 194 -2.58 -5.69 8.69
C ASN A 194 -3.53 -4.61 8.12
N LYS A 195 -3.05 -3.38 7.93
CA LYS A 195 -3.84 -2.29 7.34
C LYS A 195 -3.31 -1.95 5.96
N LYS A 196 -4.21 -1.83 4.99
CA LYS A 196 -3.87 -1.45 3.62
C LYS A 196 -4.77 -0.31 3.15
N TRP A 197 -4.20 0.69 2.49
CA TRP A 197 -5.00 1.70 1.80
C TRP A 197 -5.72 1.07 0.60
N LEU A 198 -7.05 1.16 0.58
CA LEU A 198 -7.87 0.89 -0.61
C LEU A 198 -7.85 2.10 -1.55
N HIS A 199 -7.86 3.29 -0.96
CA HIS A 199 -7.69 4.58 -1.61
C HIS A 199 -7.19 5.61 -0.59
N ASN A 200 -6.42 6.59 -1.06
CA ASN A 200 -5.97 7.70 -0.24
C ASN A 200 -6.01 8.98 -1.07
N GLU A 201 -6.86 9.93 -0.68
CA GLU A 201 -7.00 11.23 -1.34
C GLU A 201 -5.68 12.00 -1.47
N LYS A 202 -4.73 11.89 -0.51
CA LYS A 202 -3.43 12.55 -0.66
C LYS A 202 -2.60 11.90 -1.76
N THR A 203 -2.66 10.58 -1.87
CA THR A 203 -2.02 9.86 -2.96
C THR A 203 -2.50 10.41 -4.30
N ASP A 204 -3.82 10.50 -4.50
CA ASP A 204 -4.40 10.99 -5.75
C ASP A 204 -4.07 12.47 -6.00
N PHE A 205 -4.14 13.32 -4.96
CA PHE A 205 -3.71 14.72 -5.05
C PHE A 205 -2.28 14.85 -5.58
N TYR A 206 -1.32 14.12 -4.99
CA TYR A 206 0.07 14.19 -5.42
C TYR A 206 0.32 13.51 -6.76
N PHE A 207 -0.39 12.41 -7.07
CA PHE A 207 -0.35 11.80 -8.39
C PHE A 207 -0.80 12.80 -9.47
N ASN A 208 -1.87 13.55 -9.23
CA ASN A 208 -2.33 14.59 -10.17
C ASN A 208 -1.31 15.72 -10.32
N GLN A 209 -0.74 16.22 -9.21
CA GLN A 209 0.31 17.25 -9.26
C GLN A 209 1.52 16.79 -10.08
N ILE A 210 1.93 15.53 -9.94
CA ILE A 210 3.06 14.98 -10.70
C ILE A 210 2.67 14.66 -12.15
N GLY A 211 1.43 14.24 -12.39
CA GLY A 211 0.84 14.07 -13.72
C GLY A 211 0.96 15.34 -14.57
N VAL A 212 0.74 16.51 -13.98
CA VAL A 212 0.95 17.80 -14.66
C VAL A 212 2.39 17.97 -15.14
N TYR A 213 3.39 17.56 -14.36
CA TYR A 213 4.79 17.59 -14.83
C TYR A 213 5.01 16.60 -15.97
N TYR A 214 4.41 15.41 -15.90
CA TYR A 214 4.48 14.42 -16.98
C TYR A 214 3.87 14.95 -18.28
N GLU A 215 2.68 15.56 -18.22
CA GLU A 215 1.97 16.12 -19.37
C GLU A 215 2.72 17.30 -20.00
N LYS A 216 3.25 18.23 -19.18
CA LYS A 216 4.08 19.35 -19.65
C LYS A 216 5.33 18.88 -20.41
N LEU A 217 5.85 17.70 -20.08
CA LEU A 217 7.05 17.14 -20.71
C LEU A 217 6.75 16.29 -21.95
N ASN A 218 5.56 15.70 -22.05
CA ASN A 218 5.22 14.75 -23.10
C ASN A 218 4.19 15.32 -24.08
N LYS A 219 4.66 15.85 -25.20
CA LYS A 219 3.84 15.94 -26.42
C LYS A 219 3.69 14.59 -27.14
N ASN A 220 4.53 13.60 -26.81
CA ASN A 220 4.49 12.22 -27.31
C ASN A 220 4.90 11.24 -26.21
N PRO A 221 3.99 10.46 -25.59
CA PRO A 221 4.36 9.44 -24.62
C PRO A 221 5.25 8.38 -25.29
N ILE A 222 6.28 7.91 -24.61
CA ILE A 222 7.10 6.81 -25.14
C ILE A 222 6.34 5.51 -24.93
N ASN A 223 5.60 5.10 -25.97
CA ASN A 223 4.95 3.80 -26.04
C ASN A 223 6.00 2.74 -26.36
N TYR A 224 6.02 1.65 -25.60
CA TYR A 224 6.88 0.49 -25.91
C TYR A 224 6.02 -0.72 -26.24
N VAL A 225 6.42 -1.38 -27.31
CA VAL A 225 5.95 -2.72 -27.67
C VAL A 225 6.88 -3.72 -26.99
N ILE A 226 6.35 -4.56 -26.09
CA ILE A 226 7.03 -5.77 -25.64
C ILE A 226 6.74 -6.84 -26.69
N VAL A 227 7.55 -6.88 -27.75
CA VAL A 227 7.54 -8.05 -28.63
C VAL A 227 8.40 -9.11 -27.95
N ASN A 228 7.77 -10.16 -27.44
CA ASN A 228 8.42 -11.42 -27.05
C ASN A 228 9.46 -11.33 -25.91
N ASN A 229 9.12 -10.78 -24.75
CA ASN A 229 9.87 -11.01 -23.49
C ASN A 229 11.40 -10.75 -23.54
N HIS A 230 11.89 -9.98 -24.50
CA HIS A 230 13.32 -9.71 -24.61
C HIS A 230 13.71 -8.67 -23.54
N GLU A 231 14.37 -9.14 -22.48
CA GLU A 231 14.94 -8.30 -21.40
C GLU A 231 16.02 -7.29 -21.88
N SER A 232 16.30 -7.24 -23.19
CA SER A 232 17.41 -6.54 -23.81
C SER A 232 17.09 -5.13 -24.33
N ASP A 233 15.83 -4.70 -24.34
CA ASP A 233 15.48 -3.41 -24.92
C ASP A 233 15.99 -2.24 -24.07
N SER A 234 16.73 -1.36 -24.74
CA SER A 234 17.43 -0.24 -24.14
C SER A 234 16.81 1.08 -24.56
N TYR A 235 16.68 2.01 -23.62
CA TYR A 235 16.08 3.32 -23.85
C TYR A 235 17.08 4.44 -23.62
N LYS A 236 16.97 5.52 -24.40
CA LYS A 236 17.74 6.74 -24.22
C LYS A 236 17.34 7.50 -22.96
N CYS A 237 17.99 7.18 -21.85
CA CYS A 237 17.74 7.85 -20.57
C CYS A 237 17.90 9.38 -20.72
N PRO A 238 16.86 10.19 -20.44
CA PRO A 238 16.92 11.64 -20.63
C PRO A 238 17.86 12.31 -19.64
N LEU A 239 18.13 11.65 -18.52
CA LEU A 239 19.05 12.10 -17.48
C LEU A 239 20.47 11.55 -17.67
N GLY A 240 20.71 10.68 -18.66
CA GLY A 240 22.02 10.10 -18.91
C GLY A 240 22.61 9.35 -17.72
N ILE A 241 21.76 8.78 -16.85
CA ILE A 241 22.18 8.11 -15.61
C ILE A 241 23.12 6.93 -15.89
N TYR A 242 22.91 6.24 -17.00
CA TYR A 242 23.76 5.15 -17.47
C TYR A 242 24.12 5.40 -18.93
N LYS A 243 25.38 5.10 -19.27
CA LYS A 243 25.87 5.14 -20.66
C LYS A 243 26.29 3.76 -21.13
N TYR A 244 25.90 3.40 -22.35
CA TYR A 244 26.34 2.20 -23.06
C TYR A 244 26.95 2.62 -24.40
N LYS A 245 28.21 2.24 -24.65
CA LYS A 245 28.97 2.68 -25.85
C LYS A 245 28.95 4.20 -26.09
N GLY A 246 28.93 4.99 -25.02
CA GLY A 246 28.92 6.46 -25.09
C GLY A 246 27.52 7.09 -25.15
N GLU A 247 26.51 6.34 -25.59
CA GLU A 247 25.12 6.78 -25.64
C GLU A 247 24.45 6.66 -24.27
N ASN A 248 23.56 7.60 -23.96
CA ASN A 248 22.66 7.47 -22.81
C ASN A 248 21.76 6.28 -23.10
N SER A 249 21.92 5.17 -22.38
CA SER A 249 21.15 3.96 -22.63
C SER A 249 21.02 3.15 -21.36
N VAL A 250 19.78 2.73 -21.07
CA VAL A 250 19.43 1.94 -19.89
C VAL A 250 18.47 0.83 -20.28
N LEU A 251 18.70 -0.39 -19.78
CA LEU A 251 17.72 -1.47 -19.96
C LEU A 251 16.45 -1.12 -19.20
N TRP A 252 15.30 -1.36 -19.82
CA TRP A 252 13.99 -1.00 -19.26
C TRP A 252 13.77 -1.55 -17.83
N LYS A 253 14.31 -2.73 -17.51
CA LYS A 253 14.20 -3.35 -16.16
C LYS A 253 14.83 -2.50 -15.05
N TYR A 254 15.78 -1.64 -15.39
CA TYR A 254 16.35 -0.69 -14.44
C TYR A 254 15.51 0.58 -14.30
N CYS A 255 14.72 0.96 -15.32
CA CYS A 255 13.80 2.10 -15.22
C CYS A 255 12.73 1.89 -14.16
N LYS A 256 12.17 0.67 -14.02
CA LYS A 256 11.20 0.31 -12.95
C LYS A 256 11.74 0.55 -11.53
N ASN A 257 13.07 0.59 -11.38
CA ASN A 257 13.77 0.82 -10.12
C ASN A 257 14.35 2.24 -10.00
N CYS A 258 14.12 3.10 -11.00
CA CYS A 258 14.55 4.49 -11.00
C CYS A 258 13.67 5.34 -10.07
N GLU A 259 14.23 6.40 -9.50
CA GLU A 259 13.48 7.35 -8.65
C GLU A 259 12.52 8.26 -9.46
N PHE A 260 12.69 8.29 -10.78
CA PHE A 260 11.87 9.10 -11.70
C PHE A 260 10.85 8.25 -12.49
N TYR A 261 10.66 7.00 -12.09
CA TYR A 261 9.59 6.19 -12.65
C TYR A 261 8.26 6.70 -12.08
N PHE A 262 7.26 6.92 -12.94
CA PHE A 262 5.97 7.49 -12.56
C PHE A 262 4.81 6.54 -12.93
N GLY A 263 5.14 5.27 -13.17
CA GLY A 263 4.17 4.25 -13.52
C GLY A 263 4.14 3.93 -15.01
N GLY A 264 3.13 3.15 -15.39
CA GLY A 264 3.01 2.49 -16.68
C GLY A 264 1.90 1.46 -16.61
N LYS A 265 1.08 1.34 -17.65
CA LYS A 265 0.08 0.28 -17.72
C LYS A 265 0.69 -0.92 -18.45
N ASN A 266 0.46 -2.12 -17.93
CA ASN A 266 0.50 -3.34 -18.74
C ASN A 266 -0.77 -3.32 -19.59
N GLU A 267 -0.75 -2.59 -20.72
CA GLU A 267 -1.98 -2.41 -21.48
C GLU A 267 -2.42 -3.68 -22.20
N HIS A 268 -1.51 -4.61 -22.51
CA HIS A 268 -1.81 -5.99 -22.92
C HIS A 268 -0.58 -6.87 -22.65
N PHE A 269 -0.68 -8.20 -22.79
CA PHE A 269 0.47 -9.14 -22.65
C PHE A 269 1.71 -8.75 -23.50
N PHE A 270 1.54 -7.86 -24.49
CA PHE A 270 2.57 -7.43 -25.45
C PHE A 270 2.97 -5.94 -25.35
N TYR A 271 2.43 -5.13 -24.42
CA TYR A 271 2.77 -3.70 -24.36
C TYR A 271 2.87 -3.21 -22.91
N SER A 272 3.95 -2.48 -22.60
CA SER A 272 4.10 -1.75 -21.34
C SER A 272 4.55 -0.33 -21.61
N THR A 273 3.76 0.65 -21.18
CA THR A 273 4.17 2.05 -21.24
C THR A 273 5.08 2.37 -20.06
N ILE A 274 6.16 3.14 -20.27
CA ILE A 274 6.99 3.67 -19.17
C ILE A 274 6.76 5.16 -19.09
N LYS A 275 6.17 5.62 -17.99
CA LYS A 275 6.07 7.05 -17.68
C LYS A 275 7.31 7.48 -16.93
N CYS A 276 8.15 8.27 -17.58
CA CYS A 276 9.36 8.85 -16.98
C CYS A 276 9.13 10.34 -16.72
N ILE A 277 9.33 10.77 -15.48
CA ILE A 277 9.33 12.20 -15.09
C ILE A 277 10.75 12.74 -14.89
N GLY A 278 11.77 11.99 -15.32
CA GLY A 278 13.17 12.39 -15.20
C GLY A 278 13.45 13.83 -15.68
N PRO A 279 12.95 14.26 -16.85
CA PRO A 279 13.18 15.61 -17.34
C PRO A 279 12.63 16.72 -16.44
N SER A 280 11.68 16.47 -15.52
CA SER A 280 11.25 17.48 -14.54
C SER A 280 12.18 17.56 -13.35
N LEU A 281 12.98 16.51 -13.10
CA LEU A 281 13.77 16.29 -11.88
C LEU A 281 12.92 16.17 -10.61
N VAL A 282 11.61 15.93 -10.73
CA VAL A 282 10.73 15.64 -9.61
C VAL A 282 10.82 14.15 -9.29
N SER A 283 11.39 13.78 -8.15
CA SER A 283 11.50 12.37 -7.68
C SER A 283 11.01 12.15 -6.24
N LYS A 284 10.65 13.22 -5.54
CA LYS A 284 10.07 13.20 -4.18
C LYS A 284 9.11 14.38 -4.01
N ILE A 285 8.24 14.30 -3.02
CA ILE A 285 7.23 15.36 -2.73
C ILE A 285 7.88 16.71 -2.50
N GLY A 286 9.02 16.75 -1.81
CA GLY A 286 9.76 18.00 -1.59
C GLY A 286 10.30 18.65 -2.86
N HIS A 287 10.15 18.05 -4.05
CA HIS A 287 10.45 18.68 -5.33
C HIS A 287 9.24 19.38 -5.95
N ILE A 288 8.02 19.02 -5.54
CA ILE A 288 6.80 19.62 -6.08
C ILE A 288 6.79 21.12 -5.72
N GLY A 289 6.52 21.96 -6.71
CA GLY A 289 6.55 23.42 -6.58
C GLY A 289 7.93 24.07 -6.63
N LYS A 290 9.04 23.30 -6.60
CA LYS A 290 10.39 23.88 -6.77
C LYS A 290 10.63 24.34 -8.20
N SER A 291 11.44 25.39 -8.35
CA SER A 291 11.89 25.86 -9.66
C SER A 291 12.79 24.84 -10.35
N LYS A 292 12.81 24.84 -11.69
CA LYS A 292 13.69 23.98 -12.47
C LYS A 292 15.18 24.22 -12.16
N LYS A 293 15.55 25.48 -11.85
CA LYS A 293 16.91 25.86 -11.46
C LYS A 293 17.32 25.14 -10.16
N THR A 294 16.52 25.29 -9.11
CA THR A 294 16.76 24.64 -7.81
C THR A 294 16.87 23.12 -7.93
N LEU A 295 15.97 22.49 -8.69
CA LEU A 295 16.00 21.05 -8.91
C LEU A 295 17.26 20.59 -9.67
N SER A 296 17.75 21.42 -10.59
CA SER A 296 18.98 21.12 -11.35
C SER A 296 20.22 21.22 -10.47
N GLU A 297 20.29 22.21 -9.57
CA GLU A 297 21.36 22.36 -8.58
C GLU A 297 21.39 21.14 -7.62
N GLU A 298 20.24 20.75 -7.06
CA GLU A 298 20.11 19.55 -6.22
C GLU A 298 20.53 18.27 -6.97
N TRP A 299 20.14 18.15 -8.24
CA TRP A 299 20.52 17.01 -9.07
C TRP A 299 22.03 16.94 -9.32
N ILE A 300 22.69 18.07 -9.60
CA ILE A 300 24.15 18.14 -9.80
C ILE A 300 24.88 17.69 -8.53
N ILE A 301 24.46 18.17 -7.36
CA ILE A 301 25.04 17.77 -6.06
C ILE A 301 24.91 16.25 -5.90
N LYS A 302 23.70 15.72 -6.09
CA LYS A 302 23.43 14.28 -5.97
C LYS A 302 24.24 13.43 -6.95
N VAL A 303 24.45 13.89 -8.18
CA VAL A 303 25.28 13.19 -9.18
C VAL A 303 26.75 13.16 -8.74
N LYS A 304 27.27 14.27 -8.18
CA LYS A 304 28.64 14.33 -7.62
C LYS A 304 28.81 13.38 -6.43
N GLU A 305 27.87 13.41 -5.48
CA GLU A 305 27.90 12.50 -4.32
C GLU A 305 27.87 11.02 -4.74
N ARG A 306 27.02 10.68 -5.73
CA ARG A 306 26.99 9.34 -6.29
C ARG A 306 28.31 8.97 -6.95
N PHE A 307 28.90 9.88 -7.72
CA PHE A 307 30.17 9.66 -8.39
C PHE A 307 31.28 9.32 -7.39
N GLU A 308 31.41 10.13 -6.33
CA GLU A 308 32.39 9.90 -5.27
C GLU A 308 32.13 8.59 -4.52
N LYS A 309 30.87 8.28 -4.23
CA LYS A 309 30.49 7.01 -3.59
C LYS A 309 30.85 5.81 -4.46
N ASP A 310 30.60 5.86 -5.76
CA ASP A 310 30.89 4.78 -6.68
C ASP A 310 32.41 4.56 -6.77
N LEU A 311 33.21 5.64 -6.86
CA LEU A 311 34.68 5.58 -6.78
C LEU A 311 35.16 4.88 -5.49
N LYS A 312 34.66 5.30 -4.31
CA LYS A 312 35.01 4.72 -3.01
C LYS A 312 34.67 3.23 -2.91
N ASN A 313 33.58 2.79 -3.53
CA ASN A 313 33.12 1.39 -3.50
C ASN A 313 33.71 0.52 -4.63
N ASN A 314 34.72 1.02 -5.34
CA ASN A 314 35.33 0.35 -6.48
C ASN A 314 34.30 -0.01 -7.58
N ILE A 315 33.34 0.88 -7.84
CA ILE A 315 32.31 0.75 -8.88
C ILE A 315 32.54 1.87 -9.90
N CYS A 316 32.48 1.55 -11.20
CA CYS A 316 32.61 2.54 -12.26
C CYS A 316 31.44 3.53 -12.24
N PRO A 317 31.66 4.83 -11.97
CA PRO A 317 30.59 5.83 -11.91
C PRO A 317 29.87 6.06 -13.25
N LYS A 318 30.53 5.74 -14.38
CA LYS A 318 29.99 5.97 -15.74
C LYS A 318 29.00 4.89 -16.17
N CYS A 319 29.28 3.62 -15.90
CA CYS A 319 28.41 2.51 -16.31
C CYS A 319 27.67 1.84 -15.14
N GLY A 320 28.09 2.08 -13.90
CA GLY A 320 27.51 1.48 -12.69
C GLY A 320 27.65 -0.04 -12.57
N ARG A 321 28.42 -0.69 -13.45
CA ARG A 321 28.56 -2.16 -13.51
C ARG A 321 29.99 -2.65 -13.40
N GLY A 322 30.93 -2.00 -14.08
CA GLY A 322 32.33 -2.41 -14.06
C GLY A 322 32.99 -2.07 -12.72
N LYS A 323 33.97 -2.87 -12.32
CA LYS A 323 34.87 -2.53 -11.21
C LYS A 323 35.95 -1.57 -11.70
N LEU A 324 36.64 -0.91 -10.79
CA LEU A 324 37.77 -0.05 -11.13
C LEU A 324 39.08 -0.80 -10.92
N TYR A 325 40.05 -0.55 -11.79
CA TYR A 325 41.42 -1.01 -11.64
C TYR A 325 42.37 0.16 -11.89
N LYS A 326 43.54 0.12 -11.25
CA LYS A 326 44.58 1.14 -11.42
C LYS A 326 45.40 0.82 -12.67
N SER A 327 45.46 1.74 -13.64
CA SER A 327 46.42 1.72 -14.73
C SER A 327 47.55 2.72 -14.46
N LYS A 328 48.79 2.35 -14.82
CA LYS A 328 49.91 3.29 -14.91
C LYS A 328 50.03 3.72 -16.37
N GLU A 329 49.86 5.02 -16.63
CA GLU A 329 50.05 5.63 -17.94
C GLU A 329 51.14 6.71 -17.85
N ILE A 330 51.61 7.19 -19.01
CA ILE A 330 52.66 8.22 -19.14
C ILE A 330 52.28 9.52 -18.38
N ASP A 331 50.99 9.81 -18.26
CA ASP A 331 50.44 11.02 -17.63
C ASP A 331 49.93 10.80 -16.17
N GLY A 332 50.31 9.67 -15.56
CA GLY A 332 50.08 9.37 -14.15
C GLY A 332 49.24 8.11 -13.89
N LYS A 333 48.93 7.87 -12.61
CA LYS A 333 48.05 6.76 -12.20
C LYS A 333 46.59 7.14 -12.49
N LYS A 334 45.85 6.23 -13.13
CA LYS A 334 44.42 6.42 -13.41
C LYS A 334 43.60 5.24 -12.92
N LEU A 335 42.33 5.49 -12.62
CA LEU A 335 41.32 4.45 -12.47
C LEU A 335 40.61 4.23 -13.82
N ARG A 336 40.52 2.97 -14.24
CA ARG A 336 39.80 2.53 -15.43
C ARG A 336 38.76 1.49 -15.11
N CYS A 337 37.73 1.40 -15.96
CA CYS A 337 36.65 0.43 -15.82
C CYS A 337 37.04 -0.94 -16.38
N THR A 338 36.82 -2.01 -15.64
CA THR A 338 37.07 -3.39 -16.11
C THR A 338 36.18 -3.80 -17.29
N ASN A 339 35.05 -3.12 -17.51
CA ASN A 339 34.20 -3.31 -18.68
C ASN A 339 34.65 -2.41 -19.86
N PHE A 340 35.94 -2.46 -20.20
CA PHE A 340 36.58 -1.55 -21.16
C PHE A 340 35.99 -1.65 -22.58
N ARG A 341 35.45 -2.82 -22.96
CA ARG A 341 34.76 -3.01 -24.27
C ARG A 341 33.52 -2.12 -24.43
N ASN A 342 32.87 -1.75 -23.33
CA ASN A 342 31.62 -0.99 -23.36
C ASN A 342 31.70 0.34 -22.60
N CYS A 343 32.79 0.60 -21.87
CA CYS A 343 32.93 1.73 -20.97
C CYS A 343 34.36 2.28 -20.96
N HIS A 344 34.57 3.38 -21.71
CA HIS A 344 35.80 4.18 -21.68
C HIS A 344 35.78 5.16 -20.50
N PHE A 345 35.63 4.66 -19.27
CA PHE A 345 35.78 5.50 -18.08
C PHE A 345 37.25 5.60 -17.71
N SER A 346 37.69 6.82 -17.40
CA SER A 346 39.05 7.14 -16.97
C SER A 346 38.97 8.27 -15.94
N TYR A 347 39.65 8.11 -14.81
CA TYR A 347 39.71 9.11 -13.76
C TYR A 347 41.13 9.22 -13.22
N LYS A 348 41.70 10.42 -13.22
CA LYS A 348 43.05 10.67 -12.72
C LYS A 348 43.03 10.59 -11.18
N LEU A 349 43.95 9.80 -10.61
CA LEU A 349 44.10 9.64 -9.16
C LEU A 349 44.87 10.79 -8.53
#